data_AF-A0A1G7KVS2-F1
#
_entry.id   AF-A0A1G7KVS2-F1
#
_cell.length_a   1.000
_cell.length_b   1.000
_cell.length_c   1.000
_cell.angle_alpha   90.00
_cell.angle_beta   90.00
_cell.angle_gamma   90.00
#
_symmetry.space_group_name_H-M   'P 1'
#
loop_
_entity.id
_entity.type
_entity.pdbx_description
1 polymer ?
#
loop_
_entity_poly.entity_id
_entity_poly.type
_entity_poly.pdbx_seq_one_letter_code
_entity_poly.pdbx_strand_id
1 'polypeptide(L)'
;MPPVHRLLHITLDTTLNQGTTQVDAGTWTGNKTTKTDCPTSGAGQNEFSNSLNQHFQASGQALQQLLNDPAFQALLQNPGGLGTGGLSVQGFSPEGPLGFLRPLGVLPMNHPTSGNELLRGGYDYTNPNNPLQYTPASPYDLGFKWTANSQEAELLVNWDNGKATIWAHDQGGESLEVPQASQAKMTLGGSQVANADFSADWYYCNANNTHIFEPTNLAFTGSIGQTAKLNWNFSYALTEGSTDTIASELSLSTTGTNPKASISYQLTLNGDLTRGTDCFTEGFDVQSGSFTFTSSAGSDSFTFHINVTGIQLDQNGNPTRVDLSGYVEENGQRALTFSGYLDQDDLNGQDTCPGENVLLSFRDGALTAEQWLQANGYCR
;
A
#
# COMPACT_ATOMS: atom_id res chain seq x y z
N MET A 1 19.88 -6.47 -17.81
CA MET A 1 18.79 -5.71 -18.48
C MET A 1 17.80 -5.35 -17.39
N PRO A 2 17.50 -4.07 -17.09
CA PRO A 2 16.63 -3.75 -15.97
C PRO A 2 15.16 -3.85 -16.40
N PRO A 3 14.26 -4.46 -15.61
CA PRO A 3 12.83 -4.38 -15.88
C PRO A 3 12.29 -3.03 -15.40
N VAL A 4 11.47 -2.44 -16.25
CA VAL A 4 10.78 -1.16 -16.06
C VAL A 4 9.54 -1.42 -15.21
N HIS A 5 9.64 -1.26 -13.89
CA HIS A 5 8.46 -1.12 -13.03
C HIS A 5 8.23 0.37 -12.74
N ARG A 6 7.38 0.99 -13.56
CA ARG A 6 6.74 2.27 -13.26
C ARG A 6 5.26 2.15 -13.61
N LEU A 7 4.47 1.65 -12.68
CA LEU A 7 3.01 1.78 -12.71
C LEU A 7 2.58 2.66 -11.55
N LEU A 8 1.78 3.69 -11.88
CA LEU A 8 1.05 4.59 -10.99
C LEU A 8 1.89 5.44 -10.00
N HIS A 9 2.45 6.54 -10.51
CA HIS A 9 2.77 7.71 -9.68
C HIS A 9 1.51 8.58 -9.57
N ILE A 10 0.79 8.47 -8.45
CA ILE A 10 -0.07 9.56 -7.97
C ILE A 10 0.73 10.26 -6.87
N THR A 11 1.47 11.29 -7.25
CA THR A 11 2.07 12.22 -6.29
C THR A 11 0.95 13.05 -5.70
N LEU A 12 0.60 12.82 -4.43
CA LEU A 12 -0.20 13.76 -3.63
C LEU A 12 0.70 14.97 -3.32
N ASP A 13 0.80 15.89 -4.27
CA ASP A 13 1.47 17.17 -4.05
C ASP A 13 0.55 18.04 -3.17
N THR A 14 0.88 18.11 -1.88
CA THR A 14 0.23 18.97 -0.90
C THR A 14 0.68 20.42 -1.05
N THR A 15 0.42 21.03 -2.21
CA THR A 15 0.37 22.49 -2.35
C THR A 15 -1.07 22.94 -2.47
N LEU A 16 -1.68 23.16 -1.30
CA LEU A 16 -2.85 24.01 -1.10
C LEU A 16 -2.57 25.40 -1.67
N ASN A 17 -2.91 25.64 -2.93
CA ASN A 17 -3.14 26.99 -3.43
C ASN A 17 -4.66 27.20 -3.54
N GLN A 18 -5.17 28.01 -2.61
CA GLN A 18 -6.53 28.53 -2.65
C GLN A 18 -6.72 29.34 -3.94
N GLY A 19 -7.48 28.78 -4.88
CA GLY A 19 -7.92 29.46 -6.09
C GLY A 19 -9.33 29.01 -6.42
N THR A 20 -10.32 29.73 -5.90
CA THR A 20 -11.72 29.61 -6.31
C THR A 20 -11.82 29.97 -7.80
N THR A 21 -12.10 28.99 -8.64
CA THR A 21 -12.54 29.25 -10.03
C THR A 21 -13.90 28.59 -10.21
N GLN A 22 -14.95 29.42 -10.21
CA GLN A 22 -16.25 29.04 -10.75
C GLN A 22 -16.07 28.73 -12.24
N VAL A 23 -16.50 27.55 -12.67
CA VAL A 23 -16.61 27.22 -14.10
C VAL A 23 -18.07 27.38 -14.50
N ASP A 24 -18.32 28.32 -15.40
CA ASP A 24 -19.62 28.61 -15.99
C ASP A 24 -20.16 27.40 -16.78
N ALA A 25 -21.45 27.14 -16.60
CA ALA A 25 -22.19 26.09 -17.29
C ALA A 25 -22.39 26.45 -18.77
N GLY A 26 -21.55 25.88 -19.64
CA GLY A 26 -21.77 25.88 -21.09
C GLY A 26 -22.86 24.85 -21.46
N THR A 27 -23.97 25.33 -22.00
CA THR A 27 -25.04 24.51 -22.57
C THR A 27 -24.52 23.76 -23.80
N TRP A 28 -24.45 22.43 -23.73
CA TRP A 28 -24.11 21.57 -24.87
C TRP A 28 -25.37 20.95 -25.48
N THR A 29 -25.64 21.27 -26.74
CA THR A 29 -26.66 20.63 -27.58
C THR A 29 -25.97 19.82 -28.67
N GLY A 30 -26.00 18.48 -28.58
CA GLY A 30 -25.36 17.64 -29.59
C GLY A 30 -25.59 16.13 -29.47
N ASN A 31 -26.58 15.64 -30.21
CA ASN A 31 -26.80 14.28 -30.75
C ASN A 31 -26.88 13.03 -29.84
N LYS A 32 -28.12 12.47 -29.84
CA LYS A 32 -28.51 11.10 -29.47
C LYS A 32 -27.87 10.05 -30.37
N THR A 33 -27.25 9.03 -29.77
CA THR A 33 -27.43 7.55 -29.93
C THR A 33 -26.16 6.91 -29.37
N THR A 34 -26.14 6.29 -28.19
CA THR A 34 -26.83 5.05 -27.80
C THR A 34 -27.43 5.19 -26.39
N LYS A 35 -28.55 4.50 -26.14
CA LYS A 35 -29.19 4.47 -24.82
C LYS A 35 -28.37 3.52 -23.92
N THR A 36 -27.26 4.04 -23.40
CA THR A 36 -26.45 3.38 -22.37
C THR A 36 -27.19 3.57 -21.04
N ASP A 37 -27.37 2.50 -20.27
CA ASP A 37 -28.09 2.54 -18.99
C ASP A 37 -27.35 3.44 -17.99
N CYS A 38 -27.70 4.72 -17.97
CA CYS A 38 -27.20 5.67 -16.98
C CYS A 38 -27.78 5.30 -15.61
N PRO A 39 -26.99 5.32 -14.52
CA PRO A 39 -27.51 5.09 -13.19
C PRO A 39 -28.61 6.12 -12.88
N THR A 40 -29.81 5.65 -12.52
CA THR A 40 -30.98 6.51 -12.24
C THR A 40 -30.91 7.22 -10.87
N SER A 41 -29.85 6.95 -10.10
CA SER A 41 -29.58 7.45 -8.76
C SER A 41 -28.07 7.62 -8.59
N GLY A 42 -27.62 8.62 -7.80
CA GLY A 42 -26.20 8.94 -7.62
C GLY A 42 -25.91 10.44 -7.76
N ALA A 43 -24.67 10.86 -7.54
CA ALA A 43 -24.22 12.24 -7.68
C ALA A 43 -24.02 12.63 -9.16
N GLY A 44 -24.35 13.88 -9.52
CA GLY A 44 -23.88 14.50 -10.77
C GLY A 44 -22.39 14.86 -10.70
N GLN A 45 -21.76 15.22 -11.82
CA GLN A 45 -20.31 15.44 -11.89
C GLN A 45 -19.79 16.48 -10.86
N ASN A 46 -20.51 17.60 -10.70
CA ASN A 46 -20.16 18.65 -9.73
C ASN A 46 -20.41 18.22 -8.27
N GLU A 47 -21.46 17.43 -8.03
CA GLU A 47 -21.78 16.89 -6.70
C GLU A 47 -20.68 15.93 -6.24
N PHE A 48 -20.27 15.01 -7.14
CA PHE A 48 -19.18 14.06 -6.92
C PHE A 48 -17.85 14.76 -6.63
N SER A 49 -17.48 15.76 -7.45
CA SER A 49 -16.22 16.49 -7.29
C SER A 49 -16.16 17.27 -5.97
N ASN A 50 -17.28 17.88 -5.55
CA ASN A 50 -17.36 18.57 -4.26
C ASN A 50 -17.25 17.62 -3.07
N SER A 51 -17.92 16.48 -3.15
CA SER A 51 -17.88 15.44 -2.11
C SER A 51 -16.48 14.87 -1.93
N LEU A 52 -15.79 14.58 -3.05
CA LEU A 52 -14.42 14.10 -3.04
C LEU A 52 -13.45 15.09 -2.36
N ASN A 53 -13.62 16.39 -2.62
CA ASN A 53 -12.83 17.43 -1.96
C ASN A 53 -13.08 17.50 -0.44
N GLN A 54 -14.33 17.35 0.01
CA GLN A 54 -14.67 17.31 1.44
C GLN A 54 -14.06 16.09 2.13
N HIS A 55 -14.12 14.93 1.48
CA HIS A 55 -13.51 13.69 1.96
C HIS A 55 -11.99 13.81 2.16
N PHE A 56 -11.27 14.44 1.22
CA PHE A 56 -9.84 14.68 1.37
C PHE A 56 -9.52 15.61 2.54
N GLN A 57 -10.33 16.65 2.77
CA GLN A 57 -10.17 17.53 3.93
C GLN A 57 -10.39 16.76 5.25
N ALA A 58 -11.42 15.93 5.33
CA ALA A 58 -11.73 15.11 6.49
C ALA A 58 -10.62 14.09 6.78
N SER A 59 -10.11 13.42 5.75
CA SER A 59 -8.97 12.50 5.87
C SER A 59 -7.71 13.22 6.35
N GLY A 60 -7.44 14.43 5.82
CA GLY A 60 -6.32 15.26 6.26
C GLY A 60 -6.39 15.63 7.75
N GLN A 61 -7.58 15.94 8.27
CA GLN A 61 -7.78 16.23 9.69
C GLN A 61 -7.51 15.01 10.59
N ALA A 62 -7.96 13.82 10.19
CA ALA A 62 -7.69 12.58 10.92
C ALA A 62 -6.19 12.25 10.93
N LEU A 63 -5.51 12.40 9.79
CA LEU A 63 -4.07 12.21 9.67
C LEU A 63 -3.28 13.19 10.55
N GLN A 64 -3.66 14.47 10.57
CA GLN A 64 -2.98 15.45 11.41
C GLN A 64 -3.09 15.10 12.90
N GLN A 65 -4.23 14.54 13.34
CA GLN A 65 -4.40 14.08 14.72
C GLN A 65 -3.50 12.87 15.05
N LEU A 66 -3.37 11.91 14.12
CA LEU A 66 -2.41 10.81 14.27
C LEU A 66 -0.98 11.32 14.35
N LEU A 67 -0.58 12.22 13.46
CA LEU A 67 0.77 12.78 13.45
C LEU A 67 1.07 13.54 14.74
N ASN A 68 0.08 14.15 15.38
CA ASN A 68 0.24 14.85 16.65
C ASN A 68 0.20 13.93 17.88
N ASP A 69 -0.07 12.62 17.72
CA ASP A 69 -0.07 11.67 18.83
C ASP A 69 1.35 11.46 19.38
N PRO A 70 1.54 11.41 20.72
CA PRO A 70 2.87 11.26 21.30
C PRO A 70 3.61 9.98 20.87
N ALA A 71 2.89 8.88 20.59
CA ALA A 71 3.51 7.64 20.12
C ALA A 71 4.08 7.80 18.70
N PHE A 72 3.32 8.44 17.82
CA PHE A 72 3.78 8.76 16.47
C PHE A 72 4.97 9.71 16.52
N GLN A 73 4.90 10.77 17.31
CA GLN A 73 6.03 11.68 17.52
C GLN A 73 7.26 10.96 18.08
N ALA A 74 7.07 10.01 19.00
CA ALA A 74 8.17 9.22 19.53
C ALA A 74 8.81 8.30 18.49
N LEU A 75 8.01 7.71 17.61
CA LEU A 75 8.52 6.95 16.47
C LEU A 75 9.30 7.86 15.51
N LEU A 76 8.93 9.13 15.33
CA LEU A 76 9.66 10.07 14.45
C LEU A 76 10.98 10.60 15.05
N GLN A 77 11.12 10.58 16.38
CA GLN A 77 12.26 11.14 17.12
C GLN A 77 13.37 10.11 17.44
N ASN A 78 13.27 8.91 16.91
CA ASN A 78 14.19 7.82 17.20
C ASN A 78 15.65 8.07 16.71
N PRO A 79 16.63 7.35 17.28
CA PRO A 79 18.05 7.60 17.05
C PRO A 79 18.44 7.09 15.67
N GLY A 80 18.81 8.02 14.79
CA GLY A 80 19.28 7.69 13.43
C GLY A 80 18.70 8.54 12.31
N GLY A 81 17.72 9.40 12.60
CA GLY A 81 16.97 10.02 11.52
C GLY A 81 16.11 8.97 10.81
N LEU A 82 15.36 8.17 11.57
CA LEU A 82 14.27 7.37 11.01
C LEU A 82 13.05 8.25 10.62
N GLY A 83 13.34 9.45 10.12
CA GLY A 83 12.36 10.42 9.67
C GLY A 83 11.68 9.90 8.43
N THR A 84 10.36 9.75 8.51
CA THR A 84 9.38 9.74 7.40
C THR A 84 9.95 9.45 6.01
N GLY A 85 10.62 8.30 5.85
CA GLY A 85 10.99 7.76 4.55
C GLY A 85 9.71 7.29 3.88
N GLY A 86 8.89 8.26 3.45
CA GLY A 86 7.56 8.10 2.90
C GLY A 86 6.58 7.44 3.87
N LEU A 87 5.53 8.17 4.23
CA LEU A 87 4.19 7.57 4.20
C LEU A 87 3.81 7.25 2.73
N SER A 88 4.73 6.71 1.95
CA SER A 88 4.46 6.12 0.65
C SER A 88 4.01 4.70 0.92
N VAL A 89 2.79 4.40 0.49
CA VAL A 89 2.17 3.06 0.46
C VAL A 89 3.02 2.04 -0.35
N GLN A 90 4.15 2.45 -0.92
CA GLN A 90 5.07 1.66 -1.74
C GLN A 90 6.11 0.84 -0.94
N GLY A 91 6.04 0.80 0.39
CA GLY A 91 7.06 0.16 1.25
C GLY A 91 6.85 -1.32 1.63
N PHE A 92 5.95 -2.05 0.96
CA PHE A 92 5.78 -3.49 1.20
C PHE A 92 6.85 -4.30 0.47
N SER A 93 8.09 -4.29 0.96
CA SER A 93 9.05 -5.33 0.60
C SER A 93 8.71 -6.63 1.35
N PRO A 94 9.07 -7.81 0.81
CA PRO A 94 8.78 -9.13 1.42
C PRO A 94 9.41 -9.42 2.79
N GLU A 95 10.03 -8.43 3.44
CA GLU A 95 10.74 -8.53 4.74
C GLU A 95 9.86 -8.27 5.97
N GLY A 96 8.54 -8.14 5.79
CA GLY A 96 7.62 -7.89 6.91
C GLY A 96 7.70 -6.47 7.48
N PRO A 97 7.44 -6.24 8.79
CA PRO A 97 7.43 -4.91 9.42
C PRO A 97 8.72 -4.10 9.22
N LEU A 98 9.81 -4.76 8.80
CA LEU A 98 11.10 -4.15 8.51
C LEU A 98 11.21 -3.57 7.10
N GLY A 99 10.23 -3.76 6.22
CA GLY A 99 10.16 -3.02 4.94
C GLY A 99 10.07 -1.51 5.13
N PHE A 100 9.46 -1.08 6.25
CA PHE A 100 9.48 0.31 6.75
C PHE A 100 10.86 0.77 7.22
N LEU A 101 11.79 -0.16 7.43
CA LEU A 101 13.14 0.10 7.93
C LEU A 101 14.20 0.15 6.82
N ARG A 102 13.88 -0.21 5.57
CA ARG A 102 14.84 -0.14 4.44
C ARG A 102 15.28 1.28 4.04
N PRO A 103 14.44 2.34 4.15
CA PRO A 103 14.91 3.72 3.95
C PRO A 103 15.86 4.21 5.06
N LEU A 104 16.10 3.41 6.10
CA LEU A 104 16.93 3.75 7.25
C LEU A 104 18.38 3.37 6.97
N GLY A 105 19.14 4.31 6.43
CA GLY A 105 20.61 4.25 6.43
C GLY A 105 21.24 4.34 7.83
N VAL A 106 20.69 3.64 8.82
CA VAL A 106 21.07 3.70 10.23
C VAL A 106 21.49 2.34 10.72
N LEU A 107 22.57 1.79 10.17
CA LEU A 107 23.47 0.97 10.98
C LEU A 107 24.90 1.15 10.45
N PRO A 108 25.81 1.78 11.19
CA PRO A 108 27.16 1.27 11.21
C PRO A 108 27.10 -0.08 11.92
N MET A 109 26.80 -1.15 11.18
CA MET A 109 26.85 -2.53 11.68
C MET A 109 28.31 -2.92 11.90
N ASN A 110 28.86 -2.55 13.05
CA ASN A 110 29.92 -3.35 13.66
C ASN A 110 29.28 -4.12 14.82
N HIS A 111 28.46 -5.12 14.50
CA HIS A 111 28.05 -6.17 15.44
C HIS A 111 28.67 -7.52 14.99
N PRO A 112 29.03 -8.43 15.91
CA PRO A 112 29.91 -9.56 15.62
C PRO A 112 29.21 -10.82 15.07
N THR A 113 27.92 -10.73 14.74
CA THR A 113 27.17 -11.86 14.17
C THR A 113 27.40 -11.90 12.66
N SER A 114 27.84 -13.05 12.15
CA SER A 114 28.02 -13.34 10.73
C SER A 114 26.79 -12.87 9.93
N GLY A 115 27.01 -12.17 8.82
CA GLY A 115 26.11 -11.16 8.21
C GLY A 115 24.71 -11.57 7.73
N ASN A 116 24.21 -12.74 8.11
CA ASN A 116 23.03 -13.37 7.53
C ASN A 116 21.97 -13.78 8.57
N GLU A 117 22.25 -13.57 9.86
CA GLU A 117 21.31 -13.82 10.97
C GLU A 117 20.45 -12.59 11.26
N LEU A 118 19.24 -12.80 11.79
CA LEU A 118 18.41 -11.71 12.29
C LEU A 118 19.10 -10.99 13.43
N LEU A 119 18.95 -9.66 13.47
CA LEU A 119 19.61 -8.82 14.46
C LEU A 119 19.11 -9.14 15.88
N ARG A 120 20.03 -9.28 16.83
CA ARG A 120 19.75 -9.64 18.23
C ARG A 120 20.49 -8.72 19.19
N GLY A 121 20.00 -8.68 20.44
CA GLY A 121 20.54 -7.85 21.50
C GLY A 121 19.78 -6.53 21.66
N GLY A 122 20.25 -5.67 22.56
CA GLY A 122 19.59 -4.42 22.89
C GLY A 122 20.54 -3.24 22.71
N TYR A 123 20.02 -2.13 22.22
CA TYR A 123 20.75 -0.87 22.04
C TYR A 123 20.01 0.28 22.71
N ASP A 124 20.64 0.90 23.70
CA ASP A 124 20.11 2.02 24.46
C ASP A 124 20.77 3.33 24.01
N TYR A 125 19.99 4.14 23.32
CA TYR A 125 20.35 5.47 22.82
C TYR A 125 19.71 6.60 23.62
N THR A 126 19.22 6.35 24.84
CA THR A 126 18.70 7.42 25.72
C THR A 126 19.75 8.49 26.01
N ASN A 127 21.03 8.12 26.02
CA ASN A 127 22.15 9.04 25.86
C ASN A 127 22.80 8.85 24.48
N PRO A 128 22.44 9.67 23.46
CA PRO A 128 22.93 9.48 22.09
C PRO A 128 24.44 9.66 21.96
N ASN A 129 25.09 10.38 22.89
CA ASN A 129 26.55 10.56 22.89
C ASN A 129 27.30 9.34 23.46
N ASN A 130 26.59 8.45 24.14
CA ASN A 130 27.16 7.23 24.72
C ASN A 130 26.14 6.08 24.68
N PRO A 131 25.86 5.52 23.50
CA PRO A 131 24.95 4.38 23.37
C PRO A 131 25.47 3.16 24.15
N LEU A 132 24.57 2.47 24.83
CA LEU A 132 24.90 1.27 25.62
C LEU A 132 24.25 0.04 25.02
N GLN A 133 24.91 -1.11 25.12
CA GLN A 133 24.26 -2.39 24.82
C GLN A 133 23.53 -2.90 26.05
N TYR A 134 22.39 -3.56 25.85
CA TYR A 134 21.64 -4.24 26.90
C TYR A 134 21.06 -5.57 26.40
N THR A 135 20.50 -6.38 27.31
CA THR A 135 19.78 -7.60 26.96
C THR A 135 18.27 -7.32 27.06
N PRO A 136 17.51 -7.38 25.95
CA PRO A 136 16.07 -7.27 25.99
C PRO A 136 15.46 -8.34 26.91
N ALA A 137 14.38 -8.01 27.60
CA ALA A 137 13.71 -8.98 28.45
C ALA A 137 13.07 -10.08 27.59
N SER A 138 13.11 -11.33 28.04
CA SER A 138 12.37 -12.43 27.39
C SER A 138 10.89 -12.07 27.28
N PRO A 139 10.22 -12.34 26.13
CA PRO A 139 10.65 -13.19 25.01
C PRO A 139 11.29 -12.44 23.84
N TYR A 140 11.79 -11.21 24.02
CA TYR A 140 12.27 -10.40 22.91
C TYR A 140 13.74 -10.68 22.59
N ASP A 141 14.04 -10.77 21.30
CA ASP A 141 15.38 -10.99 20.76
C ASP A 141 16.13 -9.68 20.53
N LEU A 142 15.40 -8.63 20.15
CA LEU A 142 15.93 -7.32 19.78
C LEU A 142 15.25 -6.21 20.58
N GLY A 143 16.02 -5.21 20.99
CA GLY A 143 15.53 -4.04 21.71
C GLY A 143 16.22 -2.74 21.31
N PHE A 144 15.45 -1.66 21.22
CA PHE A 144 15.96 -0.31 21.03
C PHE A 144 15.32 0.62 22.04
N LYS A 145 16.14 1.39 22.76
CA LYS A 145 15.68 2.46 23.66
C LYS A 145 16.15 3.81 23.18
N TRP A 146 15.31 4.82 23.34
CA TRP A 146 15.68 6.21 23.06
C TRP A 146 14.86 7.18 23.89
N THR A 147 15.29 8.43 23.93
CA THR A 147 14.49 9.50 24.53
C THR A 147 13.63 10.17 23.47
N ALA A 148 12.32 10.17 23.67
CA ALA A 148 11.36 10.88 22.85
C ALA A 148 10.36 11.62 23.73
N ASN A 149 10.04 12.87 23.39
CA ASN A 149 9.13 13.71 24.18
C ASN A 149 9.49 13.75 25.68
N SER A 150 10.80 13.77 26.00
CA SER A 150 11.34 13.69 27.38
C SER A 150 10.98 12.41 28.15
N GLN A 151 10.56 11.35 27.46
CA GLN A 151 10.24 10.04 28.01
C GLN A 151 11.14 8.98 27.36
N GLU A 152 11.36 7.86 28.05
CA GLU A 152 11.95 6.68 27.42
C GLU A 152 10.92 6.04 26.49
N ALA A 153 11.32 5.83 25.24
CA ALA A 153 10.65 4.98 24.29
C ALA A 153 11.46 3.69 24.12
N GLU A 154 10.78 2.55 24.05
CA GLU A 154 11.41 1.25 23.83
C GLU A 154 10.65 0.47 22.76
N LEU A 155 11.35 0.04 21.71
CA LEU A 155 10.88 -0.91 20.71
C LEU A 155 11.52 -2.27 21.00
N LEU A 156 10.69 -3.30 21.10
CA LEU A 156 11.10 -4.69 21.33
C LEU A 156 10.58 -5.55 20.19
N VAL A 157 11.40 -6.50 19.73
CA VAL A 157 11.03 -7.45 18.67
C VAL A 157 11.38 -8.88 19.09
N ASN A 158 10.42 -9.77 18.91
CA ASN A 158 10.54 -11.22 19.04
C ASN A 158 10.44 -11.82 17.63
N TRP A 159 11.50 -12.43 17.14
CA TRP A 159 11.60 -12.99 15.79
C TRP A 159 10.99 -14.38 15.66
N ASP A 160 10.84 -15.11 16.77
CA ASP A 160 10.41 -16.50 16.82
C ASP A 160 9.12 -16.68 17.63
N ASN A 161 8.17 -15.75 17.47
CA ASN A 161 6.92 -15.69 18.22
C ASN A 161 6.02 -16.92 17.96
N GLY A 162 6.23 -17.99 18.73
CA GLY A 162 5.49 -19.25 18.62
C GLY A 162 5.92 -20.14 17.45
N LYS A 163 6.83 -19.68 16.58
CA LYS A 163 7.43 -20.45 15.48
C LYS A 163 8.91 -20.10 15.36
N ALA A 164 9.78 -21.10 15.30
CA ALA A 164 11.21 -20.88 15.06
C ALA A 164 11.45 -20.15 13.72
N THR A 165 12.51 -19.36 13.65
CA THR A 165 13.05 -18.83 12.40
C THR A 165 13.52 -19.97 11.50
N ILE A 166 13.65 -19.70 10.20
CA ILE A 166 14.20 -20.63 9.21
C ILE A 166 15.29 -19.95 8.39
N TRP A 167 16.03 -20.75 7.64
CA TRP A 167 16.97 -20.25 6.65
C TRP A 167 16.34 -20.31 5.26
N ALA A 168 16.28 -19.17 4.57
CA ALA A 168 15.80 -19.05 3.22
C ALA A 168 16.94 -18.55 2.32
N HIS A 169 17.10 -19.14 1.14
CA HIS A 169 18.14 -18.71 0.20
C HIS A 169 17.63 -17.59 -0.69
N ASP A 170 18.45 -16.59 -0.97
CA ASP A 170 18.19 -15.62 -2.03
C ASP A 170 18.57 -16.18 -3.42
N GLN A 171 18.34 -15.39 -4.48
CA GLN A 171 18.64 -15.81 -5.84
C GLN A 171 20.16 -15.91 -6.12
N GLY A 172 20.99 -15.26 -5.31
CA GLY A 172 22.44 -15.40 -5.31
C GLY A 172 22.93 -16.68 -4.62
N GLY A 173 22.04 -17.43 -3.98
CA GLY A 173 22.33 -18.64 -3.20
C GLY A 173 22.70 -18.36 -1.73
N GLU A 174 22.70 -17.09 -1.31
CA GLU A 174 23.00 -16.69 0.06
C GLU A 174 21.86 -17.09 1.00
N SER A 175 22.17 -17.83 2.07
CA SER A 175 21.20 -18.17 3.10
C SER A 175 21.01 -17.00 4.06
N LEU A 176 19.77 -16.58 4.27
CA LEU A 176 19.35 -15.54 5.21
C LEU A 176 18.39 -16.15 6.24
N GLU A 177 18.58 -15.82 7.51
CA GLU A 177 17.62 -16.16 8.55
C GLU A 177 16.36 -15.29 8.41
N VAL A 178 15.19 -15.92 8.38
CA VAL A 178 13.90 -15.24 8.23
C VAL A 178 12.89 -15.68 9.28
N PRO A 179 12.03 -14.76 9.77
CA PRO A 179 10.97 -15.12 10.70
C PRO A 179 9.80 -15.76 9.96
N GLN A 180 9.16 -16.74 10.61
CA GLN A 180 7.85 -17.27 10.19
C GLN A 180 6.70 -16.61 10.96
N ALA A 181 6.97 -16.18 12.19
CA ALA A 181 6.07 -15.41 13.01
C ALA A 181 6.89 -14.49 13.91
N SER A 182 6.62 -13.19 13.89
CA SER A 182 7.31 -12.24 14.75
C SER A 182 6.33 -11.26 15.39
N GLN A 183 6.72 -10.72 16.54
CA GLN A 183 5.96 -9.69 17.23
C GLN A 183 6.87 -8.51 17.57
N ALA A 184 6.39 -7.31 17.29
CA ALA A 184 6.99 -6.07 17.73
C ALA A 184 6.07 -5.36 18.74
N LYS A 185 6.68 -4.73 19.74
CA LYS A 185 6.00 -3.93 20.76
C LYS A 185 6.75 -2.63 20.95
N MET A 186 6.02 -1.52 21.02
CA MET A 186 6.59 -0.23 21.41
C MET A 186 5.96 0.26 22.71
N THR A 187 6.79 0.80 23.60
CA THR A 187 6.35 1.53 24.79
C THR A 187 6.86 2.96 24.76
N LEU A 188 6.14 3.86 25.43
CA LEU A 188 6.52 5.25 25.68
C LEU A 188 6.17 5.59 27.13
N GLY A 189 7.16 6.02 27.91
CA GLY A 189 6.99 6.25 29.35
C GLY A 189 6.50 5.01 30.10
N GLY A 190 6.90 3.82 29.66
CA GLY A 190 6.50 2.53 30.22
C GLY A 190 5.09 2.03 29.83
N SER A 191 4.30 2.83 29.11
CA SER A 191 2.99 2.41 28.60
C SER A 191 3.13 1.85 27.18
N GLN A 192 2.44 0.76 26.86
CA GLN A 192 2.42 0.24 25.49
C GLN A 192 1.66 1.17 24.56
N VAL A 193 2.30 1.56 23.46
CA VAL A 193 1.77 2.50 22.47
C VAL A 193 1.73 1.95 21.05
N ALA A 194 2.42 0.83 20.80
CA ALA A 194 2.29 0.10 19.55
C ALA A 194 2.41 -1.40 19.77
N ASN A 195 1.79 -2.16 18.89
CA ASN A 195 2.02 -3.59 18.70
C ASN A 195 1.93 -3.90 17.21
N ALA A 196 2.72 -4.87 16.77
CA ALA A 196 2.65 -5.38 15.42
C ALA A 196 2.95 -6.88 15.44
N ASP A 197 2.11 -7.65 14.77
CA ASP A 197 2.28 -9.08 14.58
C ASP A 197 2.48 -9.33 13.09
N PHE A 198 3.44 -10.20 12.78
CA PHE A 198 3.80 -10.57 11.43
C PHE A 198 3.83 -12.09 11.32
N SER A 199 3.34 -12.61 10.21
CA SER A 199 3.51 -14.01 9.84
C SER A 199 3.85 -14.13 8.37
N ALA A 200 4.71 -15.09 8.05
CA ALA A 200 5.08 -15.41 6.69
C ALA A 200 5.17 -16.91 6.49
N ASP A 201 4.81 -17.34 5.28
CA ASP A 201 5.19 -18.65 4.75
C ASP A 201 6.14 -18.40 3.57
N TRP A 202 7.25 -19.13 3.54
CA TRP A 202 8.31 -19.00 2.55
C TRP A 202 8.26 -20.17 1.57
N TYR A 203 8.42 -19.89 0.28
CA TYR A 203 8.35 -20.93 -0.75
C TYR A 203 9.39 -22.03 -0.51
N TYR A 204 8.97 -23.28 -0.61
CA TYR A 204 9.84 -24.44 -0.49
C TYR A 204 10.16 -25.00 -1.88
N CYS A 205 11.40 -24.79 -2.33
CA CYS A 205 11.89 -25.30 -3.60
C CYS A 205 12.17 -26.80 -3.50
N ASN A 206 11.22 -27.62 -3.96
CA ASN A 206 11.36 -29.09 -3.95
C ASN A 206 12.59 -29.58 -4.74
N ALA A 207 12.95 -28.91 -5.83
CA ALA A 207 14.09 -29.28 -6.67
C ALA A 207 15.44 -29.18 -5.91
N ASN A 208 15.57 -28.17 -5.04
CA ASN A 208 16.77 -27.91 -4.27
C ASN A 208 16.65 -28.30 -2.79
N ASN A 209 15.49 -28.85 -2.40
CA ASN A 209 15.15 -29.27 -1.03
C ASN A 209 15.47 -28.18 0.02
N THR A 210 15.07 -26.94 -0.26
CA THR A 210 15.36 -25.77 0.59
C THR A 210 14.29 -24.68 0.46
N HIS A 211 14.16 -23.82 1.47
CA HIS A 211 13.33 -22.62 1.38
C HIS A 211 14.07 -21.52 0.61
N ILE A 212 13.31 -20.71 -0.13
CA ILE A 212 13.83 -19.53 -0.83
C ILE A 212 13.22 -18.24 -0.26
N PHE A 213 13.91 -17.13 -0.47
CA PHE A 213 13.54 -15.80 -0.01
C PHE A 213 12.44 -15.18 -0.90
N GLU A 214 11.35 -15.93 -1.05
CA GLU A 214 10.15 -15.53 -1.77
C GLU A 214 8.94 -15.99 -0.94
N PRO A 215 8.16 -15.07 -0.35
CA PRO A 215 7.04 -15.46 0.48
C PRO A 215 5.86 -15.89 -0.40
N THR A 216 5.20 -16.97 0.01
CA THR A 216 3.91 -17.37 -0.57
C THR A 216 2.74 -16.74 0.17
N ASN A 217 2.92 -16.45 1.46
CA ASN A 217 1.95 -15.72 2.26
C ASN A 217 2.66 -14.72 3.15
N LEU A 218 2.06 -13.55 3.32
CA LEU A 218 2.43 -12.57 4.34
C LEU A 218 1.17 -12.09 5.03
N ALA A 219 1.23 -11.89 6.34
CA ALA A 219 0.22 -11.14 7.06
C ALA A 219 0.89 -10.20 8.07
N PHE A 220 0.34 -9.00 8.17
CA PHE A 220 0.86 -7.97 9.07
C PHE A 220 -0.29 -7.20 9.70
N THR A 221 -0.41 -7.28 11.02
CA THR A 221 -1.50 -6.63 11.77
C THR A 221 -0.95 -5.85 12.94
N GLY A 222 -1.57 -4.73 13.29
CA GLY A 222 -1.09 -3.99 14.45
C GLY A 222 -1.77 -2.66 14.66
N SER A 223 -1.22 -1.92 15.62
CA SER A 223 -1.64 -0.56 15.91
C SER A 223 -0.49 0.28 16.46
N ILE A 224 -0.59 1.60 16.26
CA ILE A 224 0.28 2.59 16.91
C ILE A 224 -0.54 3.82 17.29
N GLY A 225 -0.32 4.33 18.50
CA GLY A 225 -0.96 5.52 19.04
C GLY A 225 -1.31 5.38 20.52
N GLN A 226 -1.42 6.52 21.21
CA GLN A 226 -1.94 6.58 22.58
C GLN A 226 -3.40 7.05 22.59
N THR A 227 -3.65 8.24 22.09
CA THR A 227 -4.97 8.90 22.05
C THR A 227 -5.60 8.79 20.68
N ALA A 228 -4.82 9.02 19.62
CA ALA A 228 -5.19 8.78 18.25
C ALA A 228 -4.39 7.59 17.74
N LYS A 229 -5.07 6.50 17.40
CA LYS A 229 -4.42 5.26 16.95
C LYS A 229 -4.69 4.97 15.49
N LEU A 230 -3.65 4.58 14.78
CA LEU A 230 -3.73 3.92 13.48
C LEU A 230 -3.69 2.42 13.71
N ASN A 231 -4.66 1.71 13.13
CA ASN A 231 -4.70 0.26 13.09
C ASN A 231 -4.49 -0.18 11.64
N TRP A 232 -3.74 -1.25 11.45
CA TRP A 232 -3.51 -1.83 10.13
C TRP A 232 -3.74 -3.34 10.14
N ASN A 233 -4.17 -3.84 8.99
CA ASN A 233 -4.19 -5.25 8.66
C ASN A 233 -3.81 -5.36 7.18
N PHE A 234 -2.77 -6.12 6.89
CA PHE A 234 -2.29 -6.41 5.54
C PHE A 234 -2.19 -7.91 5.35
N SER A 235 -2.52 -8.37 4.16
CA SER A 235 -2.28 -9.73 3.72
C SER A 235 -1.78 -9.76 2.27
N TYR A 236 -0.99 -10.78 1.98
CA TYR A 236 -0.56 -11.16 0.65
C TYR A 236 -0.59 -12.68 0.56
N ALA A 237 -1.03 -13.21 -0.57
CA ALA A 237 -1.01 -14.62 -0.88
C ALA A 237 -0.69 -14.84 -2.37
N LEU A 238 0.21 -15.77 -2.64
CA LEU A 238 0.47 -16.37 -3.94
C LEU A 238 -0.02 -17.82 -3.89
N THR A 239 -0.99 -18.13 -4.75
CA THR A 239 -1.51 -19.49 -4.91
C THR A 239 -1.19 -19.99 -6.30
N GLU A 240 -0.40 -21.06 -6.38
CA GLU A 240 -0.09 -21.73 -7.66
C GLU A 240 -1.10 -22.84 -7.98
N GLY A 241 -1.49 -22.99 -9.25
CA GLY A 241 -2.50 -23.96 -9.65
C GLY A 241 -2.76 -24.04 -11.15
N SER A 242 -4.01 -24.31 -11.54
CA SER A 242 -4.43 -24.24 -12.96
C SER A 242 -4.55 -22.80 -13.47
N THR A 243 -4.67 -21.86 -12.54
CA THR A 243 -4.59 -20.42 -12.74
C THR A 243 -3.90 -19.90 -11.49
N ASP A 244 -2.76 -19.25 -11.67
CA ASP A 244 -2.00 -18.73 -10.55
C ASP A 244 -2.63 -17.40 -10.11
N THR A 245 -2.75 -17.23 -8.79
CA THR A 245 -3.42 -16.06 -8.21
C THR A 245 -2.49 -15.35 -7.24
N ILE A 246 -2.33 -14.05 -7.45
CA ILE A 246 -1.76 -13.13 -6.47
C ILE A 246 -2.90 -12.34 -5.86
N ALA A 247 -3.10 -12.48 -4.54
CA ALA A 247 -4.07 -11.71 -3.78
C ALA A 247 -3.36 -10.82 -2.76
N SER A 248 -3.84 -9.59 -2.58
CA SER A 248 -3.34 -8.71 -1.54
C SER A 248 -4.44 -7.82 -0.99
N GLU A 249 -4.44 -7.62 0.31
CA GLU A 249 -5.39 -6.75 0.99
C GLU A 249 -4.66 -5.84 1.98
N LEU A 250 -5.17 -4.62 2.13
CA LEU A 250 -4.77 -3.70 3.18
C LEU A 250 -6.02 -3.05 3.77
N SER A 251 -6.03 -2.86 5.08
CA SER A 251 -6.99 -2.02 5.78
C SER A 251 -6.24 -1.17 6.80
N LEU A 252 -6.31 0.13 6.63
CA LEU A 252 -5.85 1.16 7.56
C LEU A 252 -7.07 1.85 8.16
N SER A 253 -7.09 2.03 9.48
CA SER A 253 -8.20 2.73 10.13
C SER A 253 -7.76 3.50 11.37
N THR A 254 -8.37 4.64 11.59
CA THR A 254 -8.10 5.47 12.76
C THR A 254 -9.12 5.23 13.86
N THR A 255 -8.66 5.29 15.11
CA THR A 255 -9.51 5.32 16.30
C THR A 255 -9.06 6.47 17.20
N GLY A 256 -9.99 7.09 17.93
CA GLY A 256 -9.67 8.25 18.76
C GLY A 256 -9.45 9.56 17.99
N THR A 257 -9.55 9.56 16.66
CA THR A 257 -9.59 10.79 15.85
C THR A 257 -11.03 11.27 15.62
N ASN A 258 -11.19 12.56 15.35
CA ASN A 258 -12.45 13.14 14.87
C ASN A 258 -12.18 14.10 13.68
N PRO A 259 -12.51 13.74 12.43
CA PRO A 259 -13.26 12.53 12.05
C PRO A 259 -12.43 11.24 12.18
N LYS A 260 -13.12 10.09 12.21
CA LYS A 260 -12.48 8.80 11.95
C LYS A 260 -12.22 8.67 10.45
N ALA A 261 -11.15 8.00 10.07
CA ALA A 261 -10.82 7.73 8.68
C ALA A 261 -10.41 6.27 8.50
N SER A 262 -10.67 5.71 7.31
CA SER A 262 -10.15 4.43 6.89
C SER A 262 -9.79 4.43 5.42
N ILE A 263 -8.84 3.58 5.06
CA ILE A 263 -8.51 3.25 3.68
C ILE A 263 -8.35 1.73 3.64
N SER A 264 -8.95 1.08 2.65
CA SER A 264 -8.69 -0.32 2.39
C SER A 264 -8.54 -0.57 0.90
N TYR A 265 -7.69 -1.53 0.54
CA TYR A 265 -7.69 -2.08 -0.80
C TYR A 265 -7.77 -3.61 -0.78
N GLN A 266 -8.29 -4.16 -1.86
CA GLN A 266 -8.26 -5.57 -2.19
C GLN A 266 -7.82 -5.69 -3.66
N LEU A 267 -6.81 -6.52 -3.90
CA LEU A 267 -6.26 -6.80 -5.21
C LEU A 267 -6.31 -8.31 -5.43
N THR A 268 -6.74 -8.72 -6.62
CA THR A 268 -6.60 -10.09 -7.10
C THR A 268 -6.09 -10.02 -8.53
N LEU A 269 -4.99 -10.71 -8.81
CA LEU A 269 -4.45 -10.89 -10.15
C LEU A 269 -4.46 -12.38 -10.45
N ASN A 270 -4.95 -12.75 -11.62
CA ASN A 270 -4.97 -14.12 -12.10
C ASN A 270 -4.16 -14.20 -13.39
N GLY A 271 -3.34 -15.23 -13.51
CA GLY A 271 -2.45 -15.38 -14.64
C GLY A 271 -1.67 -16.69 -14.60
N ASP A 272 -0.56 -16.70 -15.32
CA ASP A 272 0.39 -17.81 -15.33
C ASP A 272 1.72 -17.35 -14.71
N LEU A 273 2.12 -18.00 -13.63
CA LEU A 273 3.40 -17.82 -12.95
C LEU A 273 4.44 -18.70 -13.63
N THR A 274 5.55 -18.11 -14.04
CA THR A 274 6.71 -18.85 -14.50
C THR A 274 7.78 -18.85 -13.42
N ARG A 275 8.19 -20.05 -13.00
CA ARG A 275 9.34 -20.24 -12.11
C ARG A 275 10.58 -20.65 -12.89
N GLY A 276 11.72 -20.11 -12.47
CA GLY A 276 13.03 -20.50 -12.99
C GLY A 276 13.48 -21.86 -12.49
N THR A 277 14.63 -22.32 -12.99
CA THR A 277 15.25 -23.57 -12.52
C THR A 277 15.74 -23.50 -11.07
N ASP A 278 15.94 -22.30 -10.55
CA ASP A 278 16.25 -21.98 -9.16
C ASP A 278 15.00 -21.89 -8.27
N CYS A 279 13.82 -22.19 -8.83
CA CYS A 279 12.48 -22.04 -8.26
C CYS A 279 12.01 -20.61 -8.03
N PHE A 280 12.79 -19.55 -8.28
CA PHE A 280 12.30 -18.18 -8.09
C PHE A 280 11.29 -17.80 -9.17
N THR A 281 10.38 -16.88 -8.86
CA THR A 281 9.47 -16.31 -9.86
C THR A 281 10.28 -15.51 -10.89
N GLU A 282 10.21 -15.92 -12.16
CA GLU A 282 10.80 -15.19 -13.29
C GLU A 282 9.80 -14.23 -13.93
N GLY A 283 8.51 -14.57 -13.88
CA GLY A 283 7.45 -13.78 -14.47
C GLY A 283 6.06 -14.18 -13.99
N PHE A 284 5.12 -13.26 -14.15
CA PHE A 284 3.70 -13.49 -13.93
C PHE A 284 2.91 -12.82 -15.05
N ASP A 285 2.40 -13.63 -15.97
CA ASP A 285 1.64 -13.16 -17.11
C ASP A 285 0.18 -12.98 -16.70
N VAL A 286 -0.16 -11.74 -16.30
CA VAL A 286 -1.52 -11.39 -15.86
C VAL A 286 -2.49 -11.58 -17.03
N GLN A 287 -3.57 -12.31 -16.78
CA GLN A 287 -4.66 -12.54 -17.74
C GLN A 287 -5.93 -11.78 -17.35
N SER A 288 -6.18 -11.64 -16.04
CA SER A 288 -7.31 -10.91 -15.48
C SER A 288 -7.03 -10.45 -14.05
N GLY A 289 -7.90 -9.62 -13.51
CA GLY A 289 -7.80 -9.22 -12.12
C GLY A 289 -8.94 -8.33 -11.66
N SER A 290 -8.94 -8.03 -10.37
CA SER A 290 -9.84 -7.06 -9.76
C SER A 290 -9.10 -6.21 -8.74
N PHE A 291 -9.53 -4.96 -8.62
CA PHE A 291 -9.02 -4.03 -7.64
C PHE A 291 -10.19 -3.28 -7.03
N THR A 292 -10.30 -3.32 -5.71
CA THR A 292 -11.24 -2.51 -4.95
C THR A 292 -10.47 -1.62 -4.01
N PHE A 293 -10.77 -0.33 -4.01
CA PHE A 293 -10.25 0.64 -3.06
C PHE A 293 -11.43 1.32 -2.37
N THR A 294 -11.46 1.28 -1.05
CA THR A 294 -12.46 1.99 -0.25
C THR A 294 -11.75 2.99 0.64
N SER A 295 -12.26 4.22 0.69
CA SER A 295 -11.81 5.23 1.62
C SER A 295 -13.01 5.82 2.34
N SER A 296 -12.93 5.96 3.66
CA SER A 296 -13.95 6.65 4.45
C SER A 296 -13.32 7.72 5.33
N ALA A 297 -14.04 8.82 5.51
CA ALA A 297 -13.66 9.88 6.42
C ALA A 297 -14.91 10.58 6.96
N GLY A 298 -15.13 10.49 8.28
CA GLY A 298 -16.33 11.02 8.90
C GLY A 298 -17.58 10.28 8.42
N SER A 299 -18.52 11.01 7.82
CA SER A 299 -19.72 10.43 7.19
C SER A 299 -19.50 9.96 5.75
N ASP A 300 -18.41 10.38 5.13
CA ASP A 300 -18.18 10.22 3.71
C ASP A 300 -17.43 8.91 3.44
N SER A 301 -17.81 8.24 2.35
CA SER A 301 -17.21 6.99 1.90
C SER A 301 -17.19 6.91 0.39
N PHE A 302 -16.04 6.53 -0.17
CA PHE A 302 -15.84 6.28 -1.58
C PHE A 302 -15.37 4.86 -1.78
N THR A 303 -15.97 4.14 -2.72
CA THR A 303 -15.49 2.82 -3.15
C THR A 303 -15.27 2.82 -4.64
N PHE A 304 -14.03 2.62 -5.06
CA PHE A 304 -13.65 2.42 -6.44
C PHE A 304 -13.41 0.94 -6.69
N HIS A 305 -14.01 0.40 -7.74
CA HIS A 305 -13.89 -0.99 -8.10
C HIS A 305 -13.60 -1.11 -9.59
N ILE A 306 -12.52 -1.81 -9.95
CA ILE A 306 -12.16 -2.18 -11.33
C ILE A 306 -12.09 -3.70 -11.42
N ASN A 307 -12.57 -4.24 -12.54
CA ASN A 307 -12.25 -5.56 -13.05
C ASN A 307 -11.50 -5.42 -14.38
N VAL A 308 -10.39 -6.12 -14.50
CA VAL A 308 -9.66 -6.33 -15.74
C VAL A 308 -10.04 -7.72 -16.24
N THR A 309 -10.67 -7.76 -17.41
CA THR A 309 -11.25 -9.00 -17.96
C THR A 309 -10.45 -9.59 -19.12
N GLY A 310 -9.49 -8.84 -19.65
CA GLY A 310 -8.65 -9.32 -20.73
C GLY A 310 -7.44 -8.41 -20.95
N ILE A 311 -6.31 -9.03 -21.26
CA ILE A 311 -5.06 -8.37 -21.59
C ILE A 311 -4.58 -8.96 -22.93
N GLN A 312 -4.30 -8.10 -23.90
CA GLN A 312 -3.68 -8.49 -25.16
C GLN A 312 -2.24 -8.02 -25.16
N LEU A 313 -1.33 -8.92 -25.53
CA LEU A 313 0.11 -8.66 -25.58
C LEU A 313 0.59 -8.65 -27.03
N ASP A 314 1.63 -7.86 -27.32
CA ASP A 314 2.39 -7.96 -28.57
C ASP A 314 3.32 -9.19 -28.58
N GLN A 315 4.07 -9.37 -29.66
CA GLN A 315 5.02 -10.48 -29.81
C GLN A 315 6.21 -10.43 -28.83
N ASN A 316 6.44 -9.29 -28.16
CA ASN A 316 7.49 -9.09 -27.18
C ASN A 316 6.96 -9.15 -25.73
N GLY A 317 5.67 -9.43 -25.54
CA GLY A 317 5.04 -9.47 -24.21
C GLY A 317 4.60 -8.09 -23.68
N ASN A 318 4.61 -7.03 -24.48
CA ASN A 318 4.11 -5.72 -24.04
C ASN A 318 2.59 -5.65 -24.18
N PRO A 319 1.86 -5.06 -23.22
CA PRO A 319 0.42 -4.93 -23.32
C PRO A 319 0.03 -3.93 -24.41
N THR A 320 -0.84 -4.36 -25.32
CA THR A 320 -1.39 -3.56 -26.43
C THR A 320 -2.84 -3.19 -26.22
N ARG A 321 -3.53 -3.92 -25.32
CA ARG A 321 -4.90 -3.63 -24.90
C ARG A 321 -5.19 -4.22 -23.53
N VAL A 322 -5.87 -3.46 -22.69
CA VAL A 322 -6.40 -3.93 -21.39
C VAL A 322 -7.88 -3.60 -21.32
N ASP A 323 -8.73 -4.62 -21.37
CA ASP A 323 -10.18 -4.48 -21.22
C ASP A 323 -10.53 -4.33 -19.73
N LEU A 324 -11.25 -3.26 -19.40
CA LEU A 324 -11.60 -2.91 -18.02
C LEU A 324 -13.06 -2.51 -17.88
N SER A 325 -13.63 -2.81 -16.72
CA SER A 325 -14.97 -2.38 -16.32
C SER A 325 -15.03 -2.15 -14.82
N GLY A 326 -15.97 -1.35 -14.36
CA GLY A 326 -16.03 -1.06 -12.94
C GLY A 326 -16.97 0.07 -12.58
N TYR A 327 -16.75 0.60 -11.37
CA TYR A 327 -17.58 1.64 -10.82
C TYR A 327 -16.92 2.45 -9.71
N VAL A 328 -17.52 3.61 -9.43
CA VAL A 328 -17.31 4.37 -8.21
C VAL A 328 -18.64 4.46 -7.46
N GLU A 329 -18.62 4.14 -6.17
CA GLU A 329 -19.68 4.42 -5.22
C GLU A 329 -19.29 5.55 -4.28
N GLU A 330 -20.25 6.41 -3.99
CA GLU A 330 -20.19 7.47 -3.00
C GLU A 330 -21.29 7.20 -1.97
N ASN A 331 -20.92 7.05 -0.70
CA ASN A 331 -21.86 6.83 0.40
C ASN A 331 -22.81 5.64 0.15
N GLY A 332 -22.28 4.58 -0.46
CA GLY A 332 -23.03 3.36 -0.82
C GLY A 332 -23.99 3.53 -2.00
N GLN A 333 -23.92 4.64 -2.74
CA GLN A 333 -24.68 4.89 -3.95
C GLN A 333 -23.76 4.94 -5.16
N ARG A 334 -24.18 4.33 -6.28
CA ARG A 334 -23.40 4.34 -7.52
C ARG A 334 -23.27 5.77 -8.05
N ALA A 335 -22.06 6.33 -8.05
CA ALA A 335 -21.78 7.65 -8.61
C ALA A 335 -21.51 7.57 -10.11
N LEU A 336 -20.70 6.60 -10.54
CA LEU A 336 -20.44 6.32 -11.94
C LEU A 336 -20.15 4.84 -12.19
N THR A 337 -20.41 4.39 -13.41
CA THR A 337 -19.88 3.13 -13.95
C THR A 337 -18.91 3.46 -15.08
N PHE A 338 -17.97 2.56 -15.33
CA PHE A 338 -17.09 2.67 -16.48
C PHE A 338 -16.86 1.33 -17.13
N SER A 339 -16.61 1.37 -18.44
CA SER A 339 -16.26 0.19 -19.23
C SER A 339 -15.57 0.61 -20.51
N GLY A 340 -14.61 -0.18 -20.96
CA GLY A 340 -13.89 0.05 -22.19
C GLY A 340 -12.56 -0.68 -22.18
N TYR A 341 -11.57 -0.09 -22.83
CA TYR A 341 -10.21 -0.60 -22.78
C TYR A 341 -9.21 0.55 -22.77
N LEU A 342 -8.03 0.26 -22.24
CA LEU A 342 -6.83 1.07 -22.49
C LEU A 342 -6.09 0.44 -23.66
N ASP A 343 -5.62 1.25 -24.59
CA ASP A 343 -4.84 0.80 -25.74
C ASP A 343 -3.33 0.96 -25.54
N GLN A 344 -2.55 0.68 -26.59
CA GLN A 344 -1.10 0.73 -26.50
C GLN A 344 -0.55 2.14 -26.18
N ASP A 345 -1.22 3.21 -26.64
CA ASP A 345 -0.76 4.58 -26.43
C ASP A 345 -1.06 5.04 -25.00
N ASP A 346 -2.22 4.62 -24.46
CA ASP A 346 -2.58 4.76 -23.04
C ASP A 346 -1.55 4.06 -22.13
N LEU A 347 -1.25 2.79 -22.42
CA LEU A 347 -0.47 1.90 -21.56
C LEU A 347 1.02 2.25 -21.52
N ASN A 348 1.55 2.80 -22.62
CA ASN A 348 2.94 3.23 -22.71
C ASN A 348 3.17 4.68 -22.24
N GLY A 349 2.10 5.37 -21.83
CA GLY A 349 2.16 6.77 -21.38
C GLY A 349 2.60 7.74 -22.47
N GLN A 350 2.34 7.41 -23.74
CA GLN A 350 2.56 8.32 -24.86
C GLN A 350 1.39 9.28 -25.05
N ASP A 351 0.20 8.88 -24.61
CA ASP A 351 -0.95 9.74 -24.62
C ASP A 351 -0.85 10.81 -23.50
N THR A 352 -0.99 12.07 -23.90
CA THR A 352 -1.04 13.19 -22.95
C THR A 352 -2.37 13.25 -22.21
N CYS A 353 -3.43 12.63 -22.74
CA CYS A 353 -4.70 12.45 -22.06
C CYS A 353 -5.34 11.06 -22.32
N PRO A 354 -5.01 10.05 -21.50
CA PRO A 354 -5.44 8.68 -21.77
C PRO A 354 -6.93 8.42 -21.55
N GLY A 355 -7.45 7.36 -22.16
CA GLY A 355 -8.75 6.77 -21.88
C GLY A 355 -9.89 7.29 -22.79
N GLU A 356 -9.58 7.65 -24.02
CA GLU A 356 -10.55 7.92 -25.09
C GLU A 356 -11.43 6.69 -25.38
N ASN A 357 -10.89 5.49 -25.15
CA ASN A 357 -11.59 4.21 -25.30
C ASN A 357 -12.30 3.72 -24.02
N VAL A 358 -12.32 4.50 -22.94
CA VAL A 358 -13.01 4.18 -21.68
C VAL A 358 -14.24 5.06 -21.51
N LEU A 359 -15.43 4.48 -21.58
CA LEU A 359 -16.69 5.22 -21.38
C LEU A 359 -17.01 5.33 -19.89
N LEU A 360 -17.14 6.56 -19.40
CA LEU A 360 -17.67 6.89 -18.08
C LEU A 360 -19.17 7.21 -18.19
N SER A 361 -19.99 6.56 -17.36
CA SER A 361 -21.44 6.78 -17.31
C SER A 361 -21.84 7.31 -15.93
N PHE A 362 -22.25 8.58 -15.91
CA PHE A 362 -22.80 9.27 -14.74
C PHE A 362 -24.32 9.30 -14.82
N ARG A 363 -24.98 9.80 -13.75
CA ARG A 363 -26.44 10.05 -13.76
C ARG A 363 -26.85 11.04 -14.85
N ASP A 364 -26.01 12.04 -15.12
CA ASP A 364 -26.31 13.18 -16.01
C ASP A 364 -25.87 12.98 -17.47
N GLY A 365 -25.18 11.87 -17.77
CA GLY A 365 -24.75 11.53 -19.12
C GLY A 365 -23.54 10.62 -19.13
N ALA A 366 -23.03 10.37 -20.34
CA ALA A 366 -21.81 9.59 -20.54
C ALA A 366 -20.81 10.38 -21.38
N LEU A 367 -19.53 10.18 -21.10
CA LEU A 367 -18.39 10.78 -21.79
C LEU A 367 -17.17 9.85 -21.67
N THR A 368 -16.14 10.06 -22.47
CA THR A 368 -14.91 9.27 -22.33
C THR A 368 -14.11 9.72 -21.10
N ALA A 369 -13.21 8.85 -20.61
CA ALA A 369 -12.32 9.20 -19.51
C ALA A 369 -11.39 10.36 -19.91
N GLU A 370 -10.87 10.36 -21.14
CA GLU A 370 -10.13 11.48 -21.72
C GLU A 370 -10.93 12.79 -21.62
N GLN A 371 -12.17 12.82 -22.12
CA GLN A 371 -13.02 14.02 -22.10
C GLN A 371 -13.25 14.53 -20.67
N TRP A 372 -13.45 13.62 -19.72
CA TRP A 372 -13.63 13.99 -18.32
C TRP A 372 -12.33 14.54 -17.72
N LEU A 373 -11.18 13.94 -18.02
CA LEU A 373 -9.87 14.40 -17.56
C LEU A 373 -9.53 15.79 -18.11
N GLN A 374 -9.79 16.04 -19.40
CA GLN A 374 -9.58 17.34 -20.06
C GLN A 374 -10.48 18.41 -19.45
N ALA A 375 -11.77 18.10 -19.25
CA ALA A 375 -12.74 19.05 -18.68
C ALA A 375 -12.39 19.48 -17.24
N ASN A 376 -11.72 18.61 -16.49
CA ASN A 376 -11.26 18.89 -15.12
C ASN A 376 -9.80 19.37 -15.05
N GLY A 377 -9.12 19.53 -16.19
CA GLY A 377 -7.76 20.06 -16.26
C GLY A 377 -6.67 19.11 -15.76
N TYR A 378 -6.93 17.80 -15.73
CA TYR A 378 -5.94 16.79 -15.33
C TYR A 378 -4.93 16.47 -16.44
N CYS A 379 -5.25 16.79 -17.69
CA CYS A 379 -4.44 16.50 -18.88
C CYS A 379 -4.66 17.57 -19.96
N ARG A 380 -3.80 17.64 -20.99
CA ARG A 380 -3.94 18.53 -22.16
C ARG A 380 -3.35 17.95 -23.43
#